data_AF-M3A0X7-F1
#
_entry.id   AF-M3A0X7-F1
#
_cell.length_a   1.000
_cell.length_b   1.000
_cell.length_c   1.000
_cell.angle_alpha   90.00
_cell.angle_beta   90.00
_cell.angle_gamma   90.00
#
_symmetry.space_group_name_H-M   'P 1'
#
loop_
_entity.id
_entity.type
_entity.pdbx_description
1 polymer ?
#
loop_
_entity_poly.entity_id
_entity_poly.type
_entity_poly.pdbx_seq_one_letter_code
_entity_poly.pdbx_strand_id
1 'polypeptide(L)'
;MSTARHIPELRLMHRWSTVTCETMVSEIADDREIWRNVMPEIAMKYDFLLNSMFALTSFHLAYDRPNEAPQHLSAALDYQTLAFKKFRSDLEGSMMDDVEAHDALLYCSIILMVLALASSTQPLLKEGMIQNTIIHFELVRGITVVMLKRPECIKEHKLFGKIPDMLRLPKQGYSPRAARAIQLLTEMNEARAPMSDEGYSSPGPIEPLPEDRRYLSCKNAIWWLEYHFSTCGELKHRGFVLAWLSLAGDDFIQAIKEGDQISLLAVMWWGVFLNPLGEQYWYGEDFGRDVANEVVEAVKLSSEASVGELIYLAEQEFREDMARKANDGSEPPIEPREQVIEEKPFWEVDDPDDPNSPHGNAPASVMAYTRKQNSKLFGGSIDRLQVAERLGMSRSTSAGLE
;
A
#
# COMPACT_ATOMS: atom_id res chain seq x y z
N MET A 1 -12.00 10.38 -46.48
CA MET A 1 -11.99 9.78 -45.13
C MET A 1 -11.75 10.92 -44.14
N SER A 2 -12.77 11.31 -43.39
CA SER A 2 -12.63 12.35 -42.36
C SER A 2 -11.81 11.75 -41.23
N THR A 3 -10.51 12.07 -41.16
CA THR A 3 -9.72 11.91 -39.95
C THR A 3 -10.35 12.83 -38.90
N ALA A 4 -11.25 12.29 -38.09
CA ALA A 4 -11.79 13.01 -36.95
C ALA A 4 -10.59 13.48 -36.13
N ARG A 5 -10.48 14.80 -35.92
CA ARG A 5 -9.44 15.33 -35.03
C ARG A 5 -9.80 14.82 -33.64
N HIS A 6 -8.96 13.94 -33.09
CA HIS A 6 -9.05 13.41 -31.72
C HIS A 6 -8.70 14.51 -30.69
N ILE A 7 -9.43 15.63 -30.76
CA ILE A 7 -9.22 16.81 -29.91
C ILE A 7 -9.34 16.46 -28.42
N PRO A 8 -10.30 15.62 -27.98
CA PRO A 8 -10.37 15.20 -26.57
C PRO A 8 -9.09 14.49 -26.11
N GLU A 9 -8.61 13.49 -26.83
CA GLU A 9 -7.41 12.72 -26.49
C GLU A 9 -6.15 13.60 -26.51
N LEU A 10 -6.02 14.50 -27.48
CA LEU A 10 -4.92 15.46 -27.55
C LEU A 10 -4.92 16.41 -26.34
N ARG A 11 -6.11 16.84 -25.87
CA ARG A 11 -6.24 17.66 -24.67
C ARG A 11 -5.85 16.89 -23.41
N LEU A 12 -6.24 15.62 -23.31
CA LEU A 12 -5.87 14.76 -22.18
C LEU A 12 -4.35 14.53 -22.16
N MET A 13 -3.75 14.21 -23.30
CA MET A 13 -2.28 14.07 -23.43
C MET A 13 -1.56 15.35 -23.01
N HIS A 14 -2.00 16.52 -23.51
CA HIS A 14 -1.42 17.80 -23.09
C HIS A 14 -1.57 18.05 -21.59
N ARG A 15 -2.75 17.77 -21.01
CA ARG A 15 -2.99 17.92 -19.57
C ARG A 15 -2.11 16.97 -18.75
N TRP A 16 -1.92 15.73 -19.21
CA TRP A 16 -1.00 14.79 -18.58
C TRP A 16 0.40 15.38 -18.49
N SER A 17 1.01 15.73 -19.63
CA SER A 17 2.40 16.18 -19.71
C SER A 17 2.69 17.54 -19.04
N THR A 18 1.65 18.27 -18.65
CA THR A 18 1.79 19.61 -18.04
C THR A 18 1.38 19.66 -16.58
N VAL A 19 0.40 18.85 -16.16
CA VAL A 19 -0.18 18.94 -14.81
C VAL A 19 -0.45 17.59 -14.16
N THR A 20 -1.08 16.61 -14.83
CA THR A 20 -1.42 15.34 -14.14
C THR A 20 -0.18 14.50 -13.82
N CYS A 21 0.86 14.51 -14.66
CA CYS A 21 2.08 13.75 -14.37
C CYS A 21 2.74 14.21 -13.07
N GLU A 22 2.59 15.48 -12.70
CA GLU A 22 3.15 16.07 -11.49
C GLU A 22 2.49 15.52 -10.21
N THR A 23 1.24 15.08 -10.29
CA THR A 23 0.54 14.50 -9.14
C THR A 23 0.96 13.05 -8.87
N MET A 24 1.73 12.43 -9.77
CA MET A 24 2.21 11.05 -9.63
C MET A 24 3.63 10.97 -9.06
N VAL A 25 4.34 12.09 -8.99
CA VAL A 25 5.76 12.12 -8.62
C VAL A 25 5.93 11.83 -7.14
N SER A 26 6.79 10.88 -6.83
CA SER A 26 7.24 10.58 -5.47
C SER A 26 8.54 11.32 -5.17
N GLU A 27 8.58 12.04 -4.05
CA GLU A 27 9.78 12.73 -3.58
C GLU A 27 10.96 11.77 -3.37
N ILE A 28 10.68 10.56 -2.88
CA ILE A 28 11.71 9.54 -2.61
C ILE A 28 12.27 8.96 -3.91
N ALA A 29 11.39 8.64 -4.86
CA ALA A 29 11.81 7.94 -6.07
C ALA A 29 12.49 8.86 -7.10
N ASP A 30 12.26 10.19 -7.02
CA ASP A 30 12.70 11.16 -8.03
C ASP A 30 12.33 10.70 -9.46
N ASP A 31 11.08 10.26 -9.58
CA ASP A 31 10.53 9.57 -10.75
C ASP A 31 9.84 10.51 -11.74
N ARG A 32 10.10 11.82 -11.63
CA ARG A 32 9.53 12.86 -12.48
C ARG A 32 9.76 12.62 -13.97
N GLU A 33 10.99 12.23 -14.35
CA GLU A 33 11.33 11.92 -15.73
C GLU A 33 10.47 10.77 -16.28
N ILE A 34 10.14 9.79 -15.41
CA ILE A 34 9.37 8.61 -15.76
C ILE A 34 7.93 9.01 -16.07
N TRP A 35 7.25 9.67 -15.13
CA TRP A 35 5.85 10.04 -15.30
C TRP A 35 5.62 11.08 -16.40
N ARG A 36 6.58 11.98 -16.61
CA ARG A 36 6.46 13.06 -17.59
C ARG A 36 6.80 12.65 -19.02
N ASN A 37 7.82 11.82 -19.22
CA ASN A 37 8.37 11.52 -20.55
C ASN A 37 8.32 10.02 -20.88
N VAL A 38 8.94 9.17 -20.05
CA VAL A 38 9.12 7.74 -20.37
C VAL A 38 7.78 7.01 -20.45
N MET A 39 6.93 7.17 -19.42
CA MET A 39 5.65 6.47 -19.35
C MET A 39 4.74 6.88 -20.52
N PRO A 40 4.56 8.17 -20.88
CA PRO A 40 3.79 8.55 -22.06
C PRO A 40 4.33 8.00 -23.39
N GLU A 41 5.65 7.91 -23.56
CA GLU A 41 6.26 7.30 -24.75
C GLU A 41 5.91 5.82 -24.88
N ILE A 42 5.96 5.09 -23.76
CA ILE A 42 5.54 3.69 -23.71
C ILE A 42 4.02 3.60 -23.92
N ALA A 43 3.22 4.46 -23.28
CA ALA A 43 1.77 4.47 -23.40
C ALA A 43 1.29 4.54 -24.86
N MET A 44 1.97 5.31 -25.71
CA MET A 44 1.64 5.38 -27.15
C MET A 44 1.76 4.05 -27.90
N LYS A 45 2.46 3.05 -27.34
CA LYS A 45 2.62 1.70 -27.91
C LYS A 45 1.68 0.67 -27.27
N TYR A 46 1.16 0.94 -26.07
CA TYR A 46 0.34 0.02 -25.29
C TYR A 46 -1.00 0.65 -24.91
N ASP A 47 -2.07 0.26 -25.63
CA ASP A 47 -3.41 0.82 -25.46
C ASP A 47 -3.93 0.78 -24.02
N PHE A 48 -3.65 -0.28 -23.27
CA PHE A 48 -4.12 -0.37 -21.87
C PHE A 48 -3.52 0.74 -21.00
N LEU A 49 -2.23 1.04 -21.19
CA LEU A 49 -1.53 2.07 -20.44
C LEU A 49 -1.99 3.46 -20.88
N LEU A 50 -2.16 3.67 -22.19
CA LEU A 50 -2.70 4.91 -22.74
C LEU A 50 -4.09 5.23 -22.18
N ASN A 51 -4.97 4.24 -22.16
CA ASN A 51 -6.30 4.38 -21.62
C ASN A 51 -6.27 4.62 -20.10
N SER A 52 -5.41 3.95 -19.33
CA SER A 52 -5.22 4.24 -17.89
C SER A 52 -4.76 5.67 -17.64
N MET A 53 -3.82 6.17 -18.45
CA MET A 53 -3.33 7.54 -18.39
C MET A 53 -4.44 8.57 -18.68
N PHE A 54 -5.26 8.31 -19.70
CA PHE A 54 -6.42 9.15 -20.03
C PHE A 54 -7.51 9.10 -18.97
N ALA A 55 -7.77 7.93 -18.38
CA ALA A 55 -8.69 7.77 -17.28
C ALA A 55 -8.26 8.64 -16.09
N LEU A 56 -7.00 8.54 -15.67
CA LEU A 56 -6.49 9.30 -14.53
C LEU A 56 -6.49 10.81 -14.81
N THR A 57 -6.11 11.21 -16.02
CA THR A 57 -6.20 12.62 -16.43
C THR A 57 -7.64 13.14 -16.38
N SER A 58 -8.61 12.33 -16.78
CA SER A 58 -10.02 12.70 -16.75
C SER A 58 -10.54 12.80 -15.30
N PHE A 59 -10.15 11.89 -14.40
CA PHE A 59 -10.45 12.03 -12.98
C PHE A 59 -9.84 13.30 -12.38
N HIS A 60 -8.59 13.62 -12.70
CA HIS A 60 -7.95 14.85 -12.23
C HIS A 60 -8.68 16.10 -12.74
N LEU A 61 -9.17 16.08 -13.99
CA LEU A 61 -10.02 17.17 -14.50
C LEU A 61 -11.36 17.28 -13.77
N ALA A 62 -11.96 16.15 -13.38
CA ALA A 62 -13.18 16.16 -12.57
C ALA A 62 -12.95 16.79 -11.19
N TYR A 63 -11.80 16.48 -10.58
CA TYR A 63 -11.35 17.07 -9.32
C TYR A 63 -11.15 18.60 -9.45
N ASP A 64 -10.38 19.05 -10.44
CA ASP A 64 -10.08 20.47 -10.66
C ASP A 64 -11.30 21.29 -11.11
N ARG A 65 -12.29 20.64 -11.71
CA ARG A 65 -13.49 21.29 -12.27
C ARG A 65 -14.77 20.63 -11.76
N PRO A 66 -15.15 20.87 -10.49
CA PRO A 66 -16.34 20.27 -9.90
C PRO A 66 -17.63 20.51 -10.70
N ASN A 67 -17.75 21.67 -11.37
CA ASN A 67 -18.91 22.02 -12.19
C ASN A 67 -19.03 21.16 -13.48
N GLU A 68 -17.92 20.62 -13.97
CA GLU A 68 -17.85 19.75 -15.15
C GLU A 68 -17.62 18.27 -14.76
N ALA A 69 -17.53 17.97 -13.46
CA ALA A 69 -17.15 16.66 -12.96
C ALA A 69 -17.95 15.49 -13.58
N PRO A 70 -19.28 15.55 -13.73
CA PRO A 70 -20.03 14.43 -14.33
C PRO A 70 -19.55 14.04 -15.73
N GLN A 71 -19.16 15.01 -16.56
CA GLN A 71 -18.68 14.76 -17.92
C GLN A 71 -17.30 14.10 -17.91
N HIS A 72 -16.39 14.62 -17.09
CA HIS A 72 -15.03 14.10 -16.96
C HIS A 72 -15.00 12.73 -16.28
N LEU A 73 -15.87 12.48 -15.29
CA LEU A 73 -16.02 11.18 -14.65
C LEU A 73 -16.56 10.13 -15.62
N SER A 74 -17.56 10.47 -16.45
CA SER A 74 -18.04 9.55 -17.48
C SER A 74 -16.91 9.14 -18.43
N ALA A 75 -16.13 10.12 -18.92
CA ALA A 75 -14.98 9.83 -19.78
C ALA A 75 -13.92 9.00 -19.06
N ALA A 76 -13.67 9.28 -17.77
CA ALA A 76 -12.70 8.54 -16.97
C ALA A 76 -13.08 7.05 -16.85
N LEU A 77 -14.35 6.77 -16.55
CA LEU A 77 -14.89 5.40 -16.44
C LEU A 77 -14.86 4.66 -17.79
N ASP A 78 -15.13 5.34 -18.89
CA ASP A 78 -15.02 4.78 -20.24
C ASP A 78 -13.58 4.34 -20.53
N TYR A 79 -12.60 5.23 -20.31
CA TYR A 79 -11.18 4.91 -20.50
C TYR A 79 -10.69 3.84 -19.53
N GLN A 80 -11.13 3.85 -18.26
CA GLN A 80 -10.79 2.82 -17.28
C GLN A 80 -11.31 1.44 -17.72
N THR A 81 -12.53 1.39 -18.26
CA THR A 81 -13.12 0.15 -18.81
C THR A 81 -12.32 -0.38 -19.99
N LEU A 82 -11.91 0.50 -20.91
CA LEU A 82 -11.03 0.15 -22.05
C LEU A 82 -9.67 -0.38 -21.55
N ALA A 83 -9.07 0.30 -20.59
CA ALA A 83 -7.80 -0.09 -19.98
C ALA A 83 -7.89 -1.50 -19.38
N PHE A 84 -8.88 -1.78 -18.52
CA PHE A 84 -9.04 -3.09 -17.88
C PHE A 84 -9.29 -4.22 -18.88
N LYS A 85 -10.12 -3.99 -19.91
CA LYS A 85 -10.40 -5.00 -20.93
C LYS A 85 -9.12 -5.40 -21.66
N LYS A 86 -8.31 -4.41 -22.04
CA LYS A 86 -7.07 -4.63 -22.77
C LYS A 86 -5.96 -5.20 -21.88
N PHE A 87 -5.83 -4.69 -20.65
CA PHE A 87 -4.88 -5.19 -19.65
C PHE A 87 -5.07 -6.68 -19.38
N ARG A 88 -6.31 -7.16 -19.16
CA ARG A 88 -6.58 -8.59 -18.95
C ARG A 88 -6.21 -9.45 -20.16
N SER A 89 -6.60 -9.01 -21.36
CA SER A 89 -6.27 -9.74 -22.60
C SER A 89 -4.77 -9.86 -22.83
N ASP A 90 -4.00 -8.84 -22.45
CA ASP A 90 -2.54 -8.81 -22.66
C ASP A 90 -1.78 -9.53 -21.54
N LEU A 91 -2.35 -9.59 -20.32
CA LEU A 91 -1.84 -10.41 -19.20
C LEU A 91 -1.93 -11.92 -19.49
N GLU A 92 -2.96 -12.33 -20.23
CA GLU A 92 -3.12 -13.71 -20.72
C GLU A 92 -2.15 -14.05 -21.87
N GLY A 93 -1.52 -13.03 -22.48
CA GLY A 93 -0.51 -13.16 -23.53
C GLY A 93 0.92 -13.20 -22.99
N SER A 94 1.85 -13.73 -23.79
CA SER A 94 3.30 -13.86 -23.49
C SER A 94 4.06 -12.52 -23.37
N MET A 95 3.38 -11.41 -23.09
CA MET A 95 3.96 -10.05 -23.07
C MET A 95 4.94 -9.82 -21.92
N MET A 96 5.03 -10.71 -20.94
CA MET A 96 5.90 -10.53 -19.77
C MET A 96 7.39 -10.82 -20.00
N ASP A 97 7.78 -11.28 -21.20
CA ASP A 97 9.19 -11.59 -21.50
C ASP A 97 9.97 -10.35 -22.01
N ASP A 98 9.29 -9.31 -22.48
CA ASP A 98 9.89 -8.06 -22.95
C ASP A 98 9.98 -7.01 -21.83
N VAL A 99 11.06 -6.22 -21.80
CA VAL A 99 11.29 -5.20 -20.75
C VAL A 99 10.28 -4.07 -20.86
N GLU A 100 10.04 -3.56 -22.07
CA GLU A 100 9.14 -2.43 -22.29
C GLU A 100 7.68 -2.81 -21.98
N ALA A 101 7.28 -4.03 -22.34
CA ALA A 101 5.96 -4.56 -21.98
C ALA A 101 5.79 -4.79 -20.46
N HIS A 102 6.84 -5.24 -19.77
CA HIS A 102 6.85 -5.35 -18.31
C HIS A 102 6.70 -3.99 -17.63
N ASP A 103 7.46 -2.99 -18.08
CA ASP A 103 7.36 -1.60 -17.62
C ASP A 103 5.94 -1.04 -17.86
N ALA A 104 5.37 -1.29 -19.04
CA ALA A 104 4.01 -0.86 -19.36
C ALA A 104 2.98 -1.44 -18.38
N LEU A 105 3.08 -2.73 -18.06
CA LEU A 105 2.21 -3.40 -17.09
C LEU A 105 2.39 -2.84 -15.69
N LEU A 106 3.63 -2.57 -15.27
CA LEU A 106 3.94 -1.98 -13.97
C LEU A 106 3.33 -0.58 -13.85
N TYR A 107 3.59 0.31 -14.81
CA TYR A 107 3.03 1.66 -14.82
C TYR A 107 1.50 1.64 -14.83
N CYS A 108 0.90 0.77 -15.64
CA CYS A 108 -0.55 0.61 -15.66
C CYS A 108 -1.08 0.16 -14.29
N SER A 109 -0.43 -0.80 -13.65
CA SER A 109 -0.85 -1.31 -12.33
C SER A 109 -0.79 -0.21 -11.26
N ILE A 110 0.25 0.63 -11.27
CA ILE A 110 0.36 1.79 -10.37
C ILE A 110 -0.76 2.81 -10.65
N ILE A 111 -1.01 3.14 -11.92
CA ILE A 111 -2.09 4.07 -12.28
C ILE A 111 -3.46 3.51 -11.89
N LEU A 112 -3.69 2.20 -12.04
CA LEU A 112 -4.94 1.56 -11.61
C LEU A 112 -5.15 1.62 -10.09
N MET A 113 -4.09 1.47 -9.30
CA MET A 113 -4.14 1.70 -7.85
C MET A 113 -4.53 3.15 -7.52
N VAL A 114 -3.92 4.13 -8.19
CA VAL A 114 -4.25 5.55 -8.00
C VAL A 114 -5.68 5.86 -8.45
N LEU A 115 -6.14 5.26 -9.56
CA LEU A 115 -7.51 5.37 -10.04
C LEU A 115 -8.52 4.81 -9.04
N ALA A 116 -8.21 3.70 -8.37
CA ALA A 116 -9.07 3.15 -7.33
C ALA A 116 -9.21 4.12 -6.15
N LEU A 117 -8.11 4.78 -5.75
CA LEU A 117 -8.14 5.80 -4.68
C LEU A 117 -9.00 6.97 -5.13
N ALA A 118 -8.68 7.54 -6.30
CA ALA A 118 -9.41 8.67 -6.88
C ALA A 118 -10.90 8.41 -7.02
N SER A 119 -11.29 7.19 -7.46
CA SER A 119 -12.69 6.80 -7.61
C SER A 119 -13.40 6.73 -6.25
N SER A 120 -12.71 6.22 -5.23
CA SER A 120 -13.27 6.06 -3.87
C SER A 120 -13.56 7.40 -3.19
N THR A 121 -12.81 8.45 -3.55
CA THR A 121 -13.00 9.80 -3.00
C THR A 121 -14.05 10.61 -3.75
N GLN A 122 -14.53 10.16 -4.93
CA GLN A 122 -15.58 10.85 -5.67
C GLN A 122 -16.96 10.63 -5.04
N PRO A 123 -17.70 11.68 -4.63
CA PRO A 123 -19.03 11.51 -4.05
C PRO A 123 -20.04 10.77 -4.96
N LEU A 124 -19.88 10.90 -6.28
CA LEU A 124 -20.74 10.26 -7.27
C LEU A 124 -20.45 8.77 -7.49
N LEU A 125 -19.27 8.30 -7.06
CA LEU A 125 -18.81 6.91 -7.25
C LEU A 125 -18.53 6.20 -5.92
N LYS A 126 -18.77 6.87 -4.79
CA LYS A 126 -18.46 6.37 -3.46
C LYS A 126 -19.35 5.18 -3.14
N GLU A 127 -18.77 3.99 -3.25
CA GLU A 127 -19.30 2.74 -2.70
C GLU A 127 -18.85 2.56 -1.23
N GLY A 128 -19.00 1.36 -0.67
CA GLY A 128 -18.47 1.04 0.66
C GLY A 128 -16.93 1.16 0.68
N MET A 129 -16.40 2.00 1.56
CA MET A 129 -14.97 2.25 1.74
C MET A 129 -14.20 1.02 2.24
N ILE A 130 -14.83 0.14 3.02
CA ILE A 130 -14.26 -1.16 3.40
C ILE A 130 -14.04 -2.03 2.15
N GLN A 131 -15.04 -2.09 1.26
CA GLN A 131 -14.91 -2.82 0.00
C GLN A 131 -13.86 -2.18 -0.90
N ASN A 132 -13.81 -0.85 -0.98
CA ASN A 132 -12.76 -0.14 -1.70
C ASN A 132 -11.39 -0.48 -1.12
N THR A 133 -11.23 -0.51 0.20
CA THR A 133 -9.97 -0.89 0.87
C THR A 133 -9.51 -2.30 0.47
N ILE A 134 -10.44 -3.26 0.34
CA ILE A 134 -10.13 -4.61 -0.17
C ILE A 134 -9.67 -4.56 -1.64
N ILE A 135 -10.33 -3.76 -2.50
CA ILE A 135 -9.92 -3.58 -3.90
C ILE A 135 -8.50 -3.01 -3.98
N HIS A 136 -8.17 -2.02 -3.13
CA HIS A 136 -6.81 -1.47 -3.06
C HIS A 136 -5.78 -2.53 -2.69
N PHE A 137 -6.08 -3.37 -1.70
CA PHE A 137 -5.22 -4.51 -1.35
C PHE A 137 -4.98 -5.44 -2.55
N GLU A 138 -6.03 -5.79 -3.31
CA GLU A 138 -5.91 -6.68 -4.46
C GLU A 138 -5.02 -6.06 -5.56
N LEU A 139 -5.12 -4.74 -5.77
CA LEU A 139 -4.29 -4.00 -6.72
C LEU A 139 -2.83 -3.93 -6.29
N VAL A 140 -2.54 -3.61 -5.02
CA VAL A 140 -1.17 -3.58 -4.47
C VAL A 140 -0.52 -4.96 -4.53
N ARG A 141 -1.29 -6.01 -4.24
CA ARG A 141 -0.84 -7.40 -4.43
C ARG A 141 -0.52 -7.69 -5.90
N GLY A 142 -1.36 -7.23 -6.83
CA GLY A 142 -1.12 -7.34 -8.27
C GLY A 142 0.19 -6.67 -8.70
N ILE A 143 0.45 -5.44 -8.23
CA ILE A 143 1.70 -4.72 -8.47
C ILE A 143 2.90 -5.55 -7.98
N THR A 144 2.80 -6.11 -6.78
CA THR A 144 3.87 -6.94 -6.20
C THR A 144 4.18 -8.15 -7.08
N VAL A 145 3.16 -8.81 -7.63
CA VAL A 145 3.33 -9.95 -8.56
C VAL A 145 4.02 -9.51 -9.85
N VAL A 146 3.63 -8.37 -10.43
CA VAL A 146 4.27 -7.83 -11.65
C VAL A 146 5.73 -7.50 -11.37
N MET A 147 6.02 -6.77 -10.28
CA MET A 147 7.39 -6.41 -9.88
C MET A 147 8.27 -7.65 -9.76
N LEU A 148 7.83 -8.65 -9.00
CA LEU A 148 8.64 -9.82 -8.68
C LEU A 148 8.78 -10.81 -9.84
N LYS A 149 8.05 -10.63 -10.93
CA LYS A 149 8.20 -11.49 -12.11
C LYS A 149 9.57 -11.33 -12.78
N ARG A 150 10.16 -10.14 -12.67
CA ARG A 150 11.50 -9.81 -13.18
C ARG A 150 12.31 -9.10 -12.10
N PRO A 151 12.79 -9.85 -11.09
CA PRO A 151 13.49 -9.26 -9.96
C PRO A 151 14.80 -8.60 -10.37
N GLU A 152 15.39 -8.99 -11.50
CA GLU A 152 16.58 -8.35 -12.07
C GLU A 152 16.27 -6.91 -12.53
N CYS A 153 15.09 -6.68 -13.09
CA CYS A 153 14.65 -5.37 -13.57
C CYS A 153 14.41 -4.40 -12.41
N ILE A 154 13.95 -4.86 -11.24
CA ILE A 154 13.73 -4.00 -10.06
C ILE A 154 15.02 -3.25 -9.68
N LYS A 155 16.19 -3.91 -9.77
CA LYS A 155 17.47 -3.35 -9.33
C LYS A 155 17.93 -2.16 -10.18
N GLU A 156 17.63 -2.19 -11.47
CA GLU A 156 18.06 -1.20 -12.45
C GLU A 156 16.96 -0.15 -12.73
N HIS A 157 15.72 -0.44 -12.35
CA HIS A 157 14.58 0.39 -12.68
C HIS A 157 14.53 1.65 -11.80
N LYS A 158 14.55 2.81 -12.46
CA LYS A 158 14.63 4.14 -11.81
C LYS A 158 13.53 4.38 -10.76
N LEU A 159 12.30 3.86 -10.94
CA LEU A 159 11.23 3.95 -9.92
C LEU A 159 11.65 3.41 -8.55
N PHE A 160 12.43 2.33 -8.54
CA PHE A 160 12.76 1.62 -7.32
C PHE A 160 14.14 2.03 -6.82
N GLY A 161 15.04 2.45 -7.71
CA GLY A 161 16.45 2.83 -7.46
C GLY A 161 16.74 3.56 -6.14
N LYS A 162 15.85 4.50 -5.77
CA LYS A 162 16.01 5.37 -4.59
C LYS A 162 15.05 5.04 -3.43
N ILE A 163 14.20 4.03 -3.59
CA ILE A 163 13.25 3.64 -2.54
C ILE A 163 14.03 2.89 -1.44
N PRO A 164 14.06 3.43 -0.21
CA PRO A 164 14.78 2.81 0.88
C PRO A 164 14.10 1.50 1.30
N ASP A 165 14.86 0.62 1.93
CA ASP A 165 14.26 -0.50 2.65
C ASP A 165 13.45 0.04 3.85
N MET A 166 12.13 -0.13 3.81
CA MET A 166 11.22 0.26 4.89
C MET A 166 11.64 -0.37 6.23
N LEU A 167 12.24 -1.56 6.20
CA LEU A 167 12.69 -2.25 7.41
C LEU A 167 13.93 -1.60 8.04
N ARG A 168 14.72 -0.85 7.26
CA ARG A 168 15.91 -0.13 7.73
C ARG A 168 15.61 1.29 8.19
N LEU A 169 14.38 1.77 8.01
CA LEU A 169 13.98 3.10 8.48
C LEU A 169 14.09 3.18 10.01
N PRO A 170 14.62 4.28 10.56
CA PRO A 170 14.75 4.45 12.00
C PRO A 170 13.38 4.49 12.65
N LYS A 171 13.21 3.76 13.75
CA LYS A 171 12.02 3.88 14.58
C LYS A 171 12.04 5.23 15.31
N GLN A 172 10.94 5.96 15.18
CA GLN A 172 10.67 7.24 15.78
C GLN A 172 9.51 7.11 16.78
N GLY A 173 9.38 8.10 17.66
CA GLY A 173 8.19 8.22 18.49
C GLY A 173 6.98 8.65 17.67
N TYR A 174 5.82 8.08 17.98
CA TYR A 174 4.54 8.44 17.38
C TYR A 174 3.56 8.93 18.46
N SER A 175 2.38 9.41 18.06
CA SER A 175 1.51 10.12 19.00
C SER A 175 1.09 9.24 20.19
N PRO A 176 0.93 9.81 21.40
CA PRO A 176 0.45 9.05 22.56
C PRO A 176 -0.91 8.39 22.34
N ARG A 177 -1.77 9.00 21.51
CA ARG A 177 -3.09 8.46 21.17
C ARG A 177 -2.96 7.22 20.29
N ALA A 178 -2.09 7.25 19.27
CA ALA A 178 -1.79 6.08 18.46
C ALA A 178 -1.13 4.96 19.30
N ALA A 179 -0.22 5.29 20.23
CA ALA A 179 0.37 4.31 21.16
C ALA A 179 -0.70 3.63 22.04
N ARG A 180 -1.62 4.42 22.60
CA ARG A 180 -2.75 3.90 23.38
C ARG A 180 -3.67 3.02 22.53
N ALA A 181 -3.91 3.39 21.28
CA ALA A 181 -4.75 2.61 20.37
C ALA A 181 -4.14 1.26 20.01
N ILE A 182 -2.85 1.21 19.67
CA ILE A 182 -2.13 -0.05 19.43
C ILE A 182 -2.18 -0.94 20.67
N GLN A 183 -2.00 -0.36 21.87
CA GLN A 183 -2.13 -1.09 23.12
C GLN A 183 -3.53 -1.71 23.27
N LEU A 184 -4.60 -0.93 23.09
CA LEU A 184 -5.98 -1.42 23.18
C LEU A 184 -6.29 -2.52 22.16
N LEU A 185 -5.89 -2.34 20.90
CA LEU A 185 -6.03 -3.34 19.85
C LEU A 185 -5.31 -4.64 20.21
N THR A 186 -4.11 -4.53 20.78
CA THR A 186 -3.33 -5.67 21.25
C THR A 186 -4.02 -6.37 22.42
N GLU A 187 -4.45 -5.63 23.45
CA GLU A 187 -5.16 -6.19 24.62
C GLU A 187 -6.45 -6.92 24.20
N MET A 188 -7.24 -6.32 23.31
CA MET A 188 -8.45 -6.95 22.75
C MET A 188 -8.11 -8.22 21.97
N ASN A 189 -7.04 -8.20 21.18
CA ASN A 189 -6.61 -9.37 20.43
C ASN A 189 -6.05 -10.49 21.32
N GLU A 190 -5.30 -10.16 22.36
CA GLU A 190 -4.78 -11.15 23.32
C GLU A 190 -5.90 -11.76 24.18
N ALA A 191 -6.98 -11.02 24.46
CA ALA A 191 -8.15 -11.56 25.16
C ALA A 191 -8.86 -12.70 24.39
N ARG A 192 -8.68 -12.79 23.07
CA ARG A 192 -9.18 -13.91 22.23
C ARG A 192 -8.11 -14.95 21.90
N ALA A 193 -6.91 -14.86 22.49
CA ALA A 193 -5.85 -15.82 22.24
C ALA A 193 -6.32 -17.24 22.62
N PRO A 194 -6.03 -18.26 21.79
CA PRO A 194 -6.27 -19.64 22.19
C PRO A 194 -5.43 -19.98 23.43
N MET A 195 -5.98 -20.79 24.36
CA MET A 195 -5.38 -21.15 25.65
C MET A 195 -3.95 -21.77 25.57
N SER A 196 -3.47 -22.13 24.38
CA SER A 196 -2.15 -22.73 24.14
C SER A 196 -1.29 -21.84 23.24
N ASP A 197 -0.68 -20.79 23.82
CA ASP A 197 0.30 -19.94 23.10
C ASP A 197 1.67 -20.65 22.95
N GLU A 198 1.86 -21.81 23.60
CA GLU A 198 3.09 -22.61 23.58
C GLU A 198 3.38 -23.26 22.21
N GLY A 199 2.37 -23.46 21.36
CA GLY A 199 2.53 -24.05 20.02
C GLY A 199 3.11 -23.10 18.95
N TYR A 200 3.12 -21.78 19.19
CA TYR A 200 3.54 -20.79 18.18
C TYR A 200 4.93 -20.20 18.41
N SER A 201 5.49 -20.39 19.60
CA SER A 201 6.76 -19.76 20.03
C SER A 201 7.97 -20.70 19.95
N SER A 202 7.76 -21.98 19.62
CA SER A 202 8.82 -22.99 19.63
C SER A 202 9.36 -23.25 18.22
N PRO A 203 10.68 -23.30 17.99
CA PRO A 203 11.29 -23.66 16.70
C PRO A 203 11.20 -25.17 16.39
N GLY A 204 10.14 -25.82 16.87
CA GLY A 204 9.85 -27.24 16.69
C GLY A 204 9.18 -27.56 15.34
N PRO A 205 8.97 -28.85 15.03
CA PRO A 205 8.30 -29.27 13.79
C PRO A 205 6.94 -28.57 13.66
N ILE A 206 6.65 -28.08 12.46
CA ILE A 206 5.47 -27.28 12.13
C ILE A 206 4.20 -28.05 12.51
N GLU A 207 3.67 -27.80 13.71
CA GLU A 207 2.33 -28.24 14.06
C GLU A 207 1.31 -27.52 13.15
N PRO A 208 0.18 -28.16 12.81
CA PRO A 208 -0.84 -27.50 12.02
C PRO A 208 -1.32 -26.25 12.76
N LEU A 209 -1.21 -25.08 12.13
CA LEU A 209 -1.85 -23.87 12.64
C LEU A 209 -3.34 -24.16 12.92
N PRO A 210 -3.94 -23.56 13.96
CA PRO A 210 -5.35 -23.74 14.25
C PRO A 210 -6.23 -23.42 13.06
N GLU A 211 -7.45 -23.96 13.13
CA GLU A 211 -8.50 -23.65 12.18
C GLU A 211 -8.90 -22.17 12.24
N ASP A 212 -9.01 -21.58 13.45
CA ASP A 212 -9.24 -20.14 13.59
C ASP A 212 -7.93 -19.35 13.56
N ARG A 213 -7.73 -18.62 12.47
CA ARG A 213 -6.52 -17.80 12.24
C ARG A 213 -6.75 -16.30 12.48
N ARG A 214 -7.92 -15.90 12.97
CA ARG A 214 -8.25 -14.48 13.22
C ARG A 214 -7.31 -13.85 14.25
N TYR A 215 -7.01 -14.56 15.33
CA TYR A 215 -6.06 -14.11 16.34
C TYR A 215 -4.67 -13.81 15.73
N LEU A 216 -4.08 -14.78 15.02
CA LEU A 216 -2.73 -14.65 14.43
C LEU A 216 -2.67 -13.58 13.34
N SER A 217 -3.66 -13.56 12.46
CA SER A 217 -3.73 -12.59 11.36
C SER A 217 -3.84 -11.16 11.87
N CYS A 218 -4.64 -10.91 12.90
CA CYS A 218 -4.72 -9.58 13.51
C CYS A 218 -3.50 -9.26 14.37
N LYS A 219 -2.89 -10.23 15.06
CA LYS A 219 -1.61 -10.02 15.78
C LYS A 219 -0.54 -9.54 14.82
N ASN A 220 -0.44 -10.17 13.64
CA ASN A 220 0.44 -9.76 12.56
C ASN A 220 0.09 -8.37 12.01
N ALA A 221 -1.18 -8.11 11.73
CA ALA A 221 -1.63 -6.82 11.18
C ALA A 221 -1.38 -5.65 12.14
N ILE A 222 -1.69 -5.82 13.44
CA ILE A 222 -1.45 -4.82 14.49
C ILE A 222 0.05 -4.54 14.63
N TRP A 223 0.89 -5.58 14.62
CA TRP A 223 2.34 -5.41 14.67
C TRP A 223 2.88 -4.61 13.48
N TRP A 224 2.45 -4.95 12.25
CA TRP A 224 2.84 -4.17 11.07
C TRP A 224 2.30 -2.76 11.11
N LEU A 225 1.10 -2.54 11.65
CA LEU A 225 0.51 -1.20 11.77
C LEU A 225 1.36 -0.34 12.71
N GLU A 226 1.70 -0.87 13.89
CA GLU A 226 2.61 -0.20 14.83
C GLU A 226 3.99 0.06 14.21
N TYR A 227 4.51 -0.90 13.46
CA TYR A 227 5.78 -0.74 12.75
C TYR A 227 5.73 0.48 11.84
N HIS A 228 4.68 0.61 11.01
CA HIS A 228 4.48 1.78 10.13
C HIS A 228 4.35 3.08 10.92
N PHE A 229 3.60 3.11 12.02
CA PHE A 229 3.54 4.28 12.90
C PHE A 229 4.93 4.68 13.40
N SER A 230 5.79 3.70 13.72
CA SER A 230 7.13 3.95 14.22
C SER A 230 8.14 4.35 13.14
N THR A 231 8.05 3.86 11.91
CA THR A 231 9.08 4.09 10.87
C THR A 231 8.68 5.05 9.77
N CYS A 232 7.37 5.19 9.51
CA CYS A 232 6.82 5.93 8.38
C CYS A 232 6.11 7.23 8.82
N GLY A 233 6.53 7.84 9.93
CA GLY A 233 5.91 9.07 10.45
C GLY A 233 6.05 10.28 9.52
N GLU A 234 7.20 10.40 8.86
CA GLU A 234 7.49 11.42 7.85
C GLU A 234 6.64 11.20 6.58
N LEU A 235 6.07 12.28 6.05
CA LEU A 235 5.11 12.21 4.93
C LEU A 235 5.68 11.53 3.69
N LYS A 236 6.97 11.78 3.36
CA LYS A 236 7.65 11.15 2.23
C LYS A 236 7.63 9.61 2.31
N HIS A 237 7.69 9.02 3.52
CA HIS A 237 7.66 7.57 3.72
C HIS A 237 6.24 6.99 3.80
N ARG A 238 5.19 7.82 3.86
CA ARG A 238 3.80 7.32 4.04
C ARG A 238 3.28 6.50 2.87
N GLY A 239 3.91 6.54 1.70
CA GLY A 239 3.58 5.64 0.60
C GLY A 239 3.68 4.15 0.98
N PHE A 240 4.59 3.77 1.90
CA PHE A 240 4.74 2.39 2.37
C PHE A 240 3.46 1.85 3.06
N VAL A 241 2.63 2.73 3.60
CA VAL A 241 1.38 2.39 4.30
C VAL A 241 0.38 1.70 3.39
N LEU A 242 0.43 1.97 2.08
CA LEU A 242 -0.43 1.31 1.11
C LEU A 242 -0.14 -0.20 1.01
N ALA A 243 1.07 -0.64 1.38
CA ALA A 243 1.46 -2.05 1.43
C ALA A 243 1.04 -2.77 2.73
N TRP A 244 0.52 -2.06 3.74
CA TRP A 244 0.20 -2.64 5.05
C TRP A 244 -0.77 -3.83 4.95
N LEU A 245 -1.85 -3.72 4.16
CA LEU A 245 -2.82 -4.81 3.98
C LEU A 245 -2.18 -6.04 3.33
N SER A 246 -1.24 -5.83 2.40
CA SER A 246 -0.48 -6.91 1.78
C SER A 246 0.42 -7.63 2.80
N LEU A 247 1.02 -6.88 3.73
CA LEU A 247 1.82 -7.43 4.83
C LEU A 247 0.96 -8.14 5.89
N ALA A 248 -0.28 -7.68 6.11
CA ALA A 248 -1.23 -8.29 7.03
C ALA A 248 -1.68 -9.69 6.58
N GLY A 249 -1.80 -9.91 5.26
CA GLY A 249 -2.00 -11.22 4.62
C GLY A 249 -3.46 -11.65 4.43
N ASP A 250 -3.66 -12.74 3.68
CA ASP A 250 -4.98 -13.16 3.17
C ASP A 250 -5.98 -13.49 4.28
N ASP A 251 -5.54 -14.14 5.37
CA ASP A 251 -6.47 -14.47 6.48
C ASP A 251 -6.96 -13.19 7.21
N PHE A 252 -6.17 -12.09 7.19
CA PHE A 252 -6.62 -10.81 7.75
C PHE A 252 -7.68 -10.14 6.85
N ILE A 253 -7.50 -10.21 5.53
CA ILE A 253 -8.50 -9.73 4.57
C ILE A 253 -9.80 -10.51 4.70
N GLN A 254 -9.71 -11.83 4.93
CA GLN A 254 -10.88 -12.64 5.21
C GLN A 254 -11.58 -12.22 6.51
N ALA A 255 -10.82 -11.90 7.57
CA ALA A 255 -11.38 -11.37 8.82
C ALA A 255 -12.13 -10.04 8.62
N ILE A 256 -11.59 -9.13 7.77
CA ILE A 256 -12.27 -7.88 7.40
C ILE A 256 -13.60 -8.19 6.68
N LYS A 257 -13.58 -9.09 5.69
CA LYS A 257 -14.78 -9.50 4.92
C LYS A 257 -15.86 -10.12 5.82
N GLU A 258 -15.47 -10.80 6.88
CA GLU A 258 -16.36 -11.40 7.88
C GLU A 258 -16.86 -10.39 8.93
N GLY A 259 -16.35 -9.15 8.91
CA GLY A 259 -16.72 -8.11 9.87
C GLY A 259 -16.13 -8.31 11.26
N ASP A 260 -14.96 -8.94 11.38
CA ASP A 260 -14.29 -9.11 12.67
C ASP A 260 -13.95 -7.74 13.29
N GLN A 261 -14.47 -7.49 14.51
CA GLN A 261 -14.40 -6.19 15.18
C GLN A 261 -12.96 -5.67 15.30
N ILE A 262 -12.00 -6.53 15.68
CA ILE A 262 -10.59 -6.13 15.86
C ILE A 262 -9.95 -5.82 14.51
N SER A 263 -10.21 -6.62 13.48
CA SER A 263 -9.72 -6.35 12.12
C SER A 263 -10.23 -5.02 11.56
N LEU A 264 -11.52 -4.70 11.77
CA LEU A 264 -12.11 -3.45 11.35
C LEU A 264 -11.51 -2.27 12.11
N LEU A 265 -11.35 -2.37 13.43
CA LEU A 265 -10.70 -1.31 14.23
C LEU A 265 -9.24 -1.08 13.83
N ALA A 266 -8.50 -2.13 13.44
CA ALA A 266 -7.17 -1.97 12.86
C ALA A 266 -7.21 -1.25 11.50
N VAL A 267 -8.20 -1.53 10.65
CA VAL A 267 -8.43 -0.78 9.39
C VAL A 267 -8.78 0.68 9.65
N MET A 268 -9.55 1.00 10.70
CA MET A 268 -9.82 2.37 11.11
C MET A 268 -8.52 3.12 11.46
N TRP A 269 -7.63 2.49 12.23
CA TRP A 269 -6.33 3.10 12.59
C TRP A 269 -5.34 3.16 11.43
N TRP A 270 -5.44 2.25 10.47
CA TRP A 270 -4.77 2.41 9.18
C TRP A 270 -5.30 3.63 8.42
N GLY A 271 -6.62 3.86 8.41
CA GLY A 271 -7.24 5.05 7.84
C GLY A 271 -6.77 6.35 8.50
N VAL A 272 -6.66 6.37 9.83
CA VAL A 272 -6.05 7.49 10.59
C VAL A 272 -4.62 7.75 10.13
N PHE A 273 -3.81 6.69 9.99
CA PHE A 273 -2.42 6.84 9.56
C PHE A 273 -2.28 7.25 8.09
N LEU A 274 -3.20 6.81 7.23
CA LEU A 274 -3.19 7.13 5.80
C LEU A 274 -3.66 8.57 5.53
N ASN A 275 -4.55 9.12 6.36
CA ASN A 275 -5.28 10.35 6.07
C ASN A 275 -4.41 11.57 5.67
N PRO A 276 -3.27 11.86 6.33
CA PRO A 276 -2.39 12.96 5.90
C PRO A 276 -1.84 12.82 4.48
N LEU A 277 -1.77 11.61 3.92
CA LEU A 277 -1.37 11.42 2.52
C LEU A 277 -2.36 12.08 1.55
N GLY A 278 -3.65 12.09 1.90
CA GLY A 278 -4.69 12.77 1.13
C GLY A 278 -4.56 14.29 1.09
N GLU A 279 -3.70 14.87 1.94
CA GLU A 279 -3.40 16.31 1.91
C GLU A 279 -2.39 16.67 0.81
N GLN A 280 -1.47 15.75 0.48
CA GLN A 280 -0.48 15.93 -0.58
C GLN A 280 -0.99 15.44 -1.94
N TYR A 281 -1.84 14.41 -1.93
CA TYR A 281 -2.32 13.75 -3.15
C TYR A 281 -3.84 13.82 -3.22
N TRP A 282 -4.36 14.57 -4.19
CA TRP A 282 -5.80 14.80 -4.39
C TRP A 282 -6.61 13.50 -4.48
N TYR A 283 -6.04 12.44 -5.06
CA TYR A 283 -6.71 11.16 -5.23
C TYR A 283 -6.90 10.39 -3.91
N GLY A 284 -6.25 10.80 -2.82
CA GLY A 284 -6.44 10.24 -1.48
C GLY A 284 -7.21 11.15 -0.53
N GLU A 285 -7.71 12.30 -1.00
CA GLU A 285 -8.40 13.28 -0.15
C GLU A 285 -9.57 12.64 0.59
N ASP A 286 -9.62 12.82 1.91
CA ASP A 286 -10.61 12.24 2.84
C ASP A 286 -10.71 10.70 2.87
N PHE A 287 -9.95 9.96 2.06
CA PHE A 287 -10.04 8.49 1.97
C PHE A 287 -9.89 7.82 3.34
N GLY A 288 -8.84 8.18 4.09
CA GLY A 288 -8.56 7.59 5.40
C GLY A 288 -9.65 7.88 6.44
N ARG A 289 -10.19 9.11 6.42
CA ARG A 289 -11.31 9.51 7.26
C ARG A 289 -12.60 8.78 6.91
N ASP A 290 -12.86 8.62 5.62
CA ASP A 290 -14.06 7.94 5.11
C ASP A 290 -14.06 6.45 5.45
N VAL A 291 -12.90 5.79 5.34
CA VAL A 291 -12.71 4.40 5.82
C VAL A 291 -12.99 4.32 7.33
N ALA A 292 -12.41 5.24 8.12
CA ALA A 292 -12.62 5.25 9.56
C ALA A 292 -14.10 5.45 9.95
N ASN A 293 -14.80 6.37 9.28
CA ASN A 293 -16.22 6.63 9.53
C ASN A 293 -17.10 5.40 9.23
N GLU A 294 -16.84 4.67 8.13
CA GLU A 294 -17.60 3.45 7.85
C GLU A 294 -17.31 2.35 8.88
N VAL A 295 -16.07 2.22 9.34
CA VAL A 295 -15.74 1.27 10.42
C VAL A 295 -16.49 1.65 11.70
N VAL A 296 -16.52 2.93 12.08
CA VAL A 296 -17.28 3.42 13.25
C VAL A 296 -18.74 2.97 13.15
N GLU A 297 -19.37 3.17 11.99
CA GLU A 297 -20.75 2.74 11.75
C GLU A 297 -20.93 1.22 11.84
N ALA A 298 -19.94 0.44 11.41
CA ALA A 298 -19.96 -1.02 11.50
C ALA A 298 -19.82 -1.54 12.94
N VAL A 299 -19.06 -0.87 13.80
CA VAL A 299 -18.78 -1.31 15.19
C VAL A 299 -19.60 -0.57 16.25
N LYS A 300 -20.43 0.41 15.87
CA LYS A 300 -21.19 1.28 16.81
C LYS A 300 -22.11 0.56 17.80
N LEU A 301 -22.52 -0.67 17.49
CA LEU A 301 -23.37 -1.48 18.36
C LEU A 301 -22.57 -2.29 19.40
N SER A 302 -21.23 -2.24 19.33
CA SER A 302 -20.38 -2.88 20.33
C SER A 302 -20.57 -2.26 21.70
N SER A 303 -20.63 -3.11 22.73
CA SER A 303 -20.77 -2.69 24.13
C SER A 303 -19.43 -2.59 24.87
N GLU A 304 -18.33 -2.91 24.19
CA GLU A 304 -16.98 -2.87 24.76
C GLU A 304 -16.48 -1.42 24.93
N ALA A 305 -16.08 -1.06 26.15
CA ALA A 305 -15.56 0.29 26.44
C ALA A 305 -14.31 0.63 25.60
N SER A 306 -13.45 -0.36 25.32
CA SER A 306 -12.25 -0.21 24.50
C SER A 306 -12.57 0.26 23.07
N VAL A 307 -13.72 -0.15 22.52
CA VAL A 307 -14.16 0.30 21.18
C VAL A 307 -14.48 1.79 21.20
N GLY A 308 -15.22 2.25 22.21
CA GLY A 308 -15.52 3.67 22.38
C GLY A 308 -14.26 4.52 22.59
N GLU A 309 -13.28 4.02 23.35
CA GLU A 309 -11.99 4.71 23.54
C GLU A 309 -11.20 4.80 22.22
N LEU A 310 -11.13 3.71 21.43
CA LEU A 310 -10.45 3.68 20.13
C LEU A 310 -11.07 4.69 19.14
N ILE A 311 -12.40 4.78 19.08
CA ILE A 311 -13.10 5.74 18.23
C ILE A 311 -12.79 7.16 18.66
N TYR A 312 -12.90 7.44 19.97
CA TYR A 312 -12.61 8.76 20.52
C TYR A 312 -11.17 9.19 20.20
N LEU A 313 -10.19 8.31 20.39
CA LEU A 313 -8.79 8.59 20.08
C LEU A 313 -8.56 8.88 18.59
N ALA A 314 -9.21 8.13 17.69
CA ALA A 314 -9.14 8.36 16.25
C ALA A 314 -9.73 9.73 15.85
N GLU A 315 -10.88 10.12 16.42
CA GLU A 315 -11.46 11.45 16.18
C GLU A 315 -10.56 12.60 16.65
N GLN A 316 -9.78 12.38 17.71
CA GLN A 316 -8.81 13.38 18.18
C GLN A 316 -7.62 13.49 17.24
N GLU A 317 -7.15 12.38 16.66
CA GLU A 317 -6.09 12.41 15.64
C GLU A 317 -6.55 13.14 14.38
N PHE A 318 -7.74 12.84 13.84
CA PHE A 318 -8.27 13.58 12.69
C PHE A 318 -8.43 15.08 12.98
N ARG A 319 -8.78 15.47 14.20
CA ARG A 319 -8.86 16.88 14.60
C ARG A 319 -7.49 17.53 14.67
N GLU A 320 -6.49 16.83 15.17
CA GLU A 320 -5.10 17.31 15.20
C GLU A 320 -4.56 17.53 13.79
N ASP A 321 -4.78 16.58 12.89
CA ASP A 321 -4.38 16.68 11.48
C ASP A 321 -4.98 17.94 10.82
N MET A 322 -6.28 18.14 11.01
CA MET A 322 -6.98 19.34 10.51
C MET A 322 -6.43 20.64 11.12
N ALA A 323 -6.09 20.63 12.41
CA ALA A 323 -5.52 21.79 13.08
C ALA A 323 -4.09 22.10 12.58
N ARG A 324 -3.27 21.07 12.34
CA ARG A 324 -1.94 21.21 11.74
C ARG A 324 -2.04 21.82 10.35
N LYS A 325 -2.93 21.31 9.49
CA LYS A 325 -3.21 21.88 8.15
C LYS A 325 -3.62 23.35 8.19
N ALA A 326 -4.45 23.74 9.16
CA ALA A 326 -4.87 25.13 9.32
C ALA A 326 -3.72 26.08 9.73
N ASN A 327 -2.72 25.56 10.45
CA ASN A 327 -1.58 26.32 10.95
C ASN A 327 -0.37 26.32 10.00
N ASP A 328 -0.22 25.29 9.16
CA ASP A 328 0.87 25.13 8.17
C ASP A 328 0.84 26.17 7.03
N GLY A 329 -0.17 27.05 7.00
CA GLY A 329 -0.11 28.28 6.21
C GLY A 329 0.92 29.31 6.71
N SER A 330 1.71 29.01 7.77
CA SER A 330 2.57 29.97 8.45
C SER A 330 3.96 29.48 8.92
N GLU A 331 4.35 28.21 8.70
CA GLU A 331 5.67 27.73 9.14
C GLU A 331 6.71 27.73 7.99
N PRO A 332 7.95 28.21 8.24
CA PRO A 332 9.04 28.03 7.30
C PRO A 332 9.44 26.55 7.21
N PRO A 333 10.07 26.11 6.11
CA PRO A 333 10.44 24.71 5.93
C PRO A 333 11.35 24.26 7.06
N ILE A 334 11.01 23.13 7.69
CA ILE A 334 11.87 22.47 8.65
C ILE A 334 13.17 22.09 7.92
N GLU A 335 14.30 22.63 8.37
CA GLU A 335 15.60 22.21 7.85
C GLU A 335 15.76 20.69 8.04
N PRO A 336 16.07 19.93 6.98
CA PRO A 336 16.18 18.49 7.07
C PRO A 336 17.29 18.15 8.06
N ARG A 337 16.95 17.45 9.14
CA ARG A 337 17.94 16.69 9.89
C ARG A 337 18.36 15.52 9.02
N GLU A 338 19.35 15.76 8.17
CA GLU A 338 20.06 14.71 7.44
C GLU A 338 20.72 13.78 8.46
N GLN A 339 20.01 12.72 8.82
CA GLN A 339 20.68 11.51 9.27
C GLN A 339 21.12 10.80 8.00
N VAL A 340 22.45 10.76 7.80
CA VAL A 340 23.07 9.96 6.75
C VAL A 340 22.83 8.50 7.11
N ILE A 341 21.78 7.92 6.52
CA ILE A 341 21.52 6.49 6.56
C ILE A 341 22.33 5.89 5.41
N GLU A 342 22.97 4.75 5.66
CA GLU A 342 23.55 3.95 4.58
C GLU A 342 22.38 3.45 3.72
N GLU A 343 22.08 4.16 2.64
CA GLU A 343 20.95 3.91 1.73
C GLU A 343 21.16 2.61 0.96
N LYS A 344 20.96 1.48 1.64
CA LYS A 344 20.86 0.19 0.98
C LYS A 344 19.45 0.06 0.39
N PRO A 345 19.33 -0.18 -0.92
CA PRO A 345 18.03 -0.38 -1.54
C PRO A 345 17.24 -1.55 -0.95
N PHE A 346 15.90 -1.52 -1.06
CA PHE A 346 15.03 -2.57 -0.49
C PHE A 346 15.27 -3.99 -1.05
N TRP A 347 15.98 -4.12 -2.17
CA TRP A 347 16.31 -5.41 -2.78
C TRP A 347 17.67 -5.98 -2.37
N GLU A 348 18.49 -5.25 -1.61
CA GLU A 348 19.75 -5.78 -1.08
C GLU A 348 19.50 -6.73 0.10
N VAL A 349 19.94 -7.98 -0.07
CA VAL A 349 19.81 -9.06 0.92
C VAL A 349 20.88 -8.87 2.00
N ASP A 350 20.45 -8.79 3.27
CA ASP A 350 21.37 -8.76 4.41
C ASP A 350 22.00 -10.13 4.67
N ASP A 351 23.14 -10.13 5.37
CA ASP A 351 23.70 -11.36 5.93
C ASP A 351 22.68 -11.94 6.93
N PRO A 352 22.20 -13.19 6.74
CA PRO A 352 21.20 -13.81 7.62
C PRO A 352 21.66 -13.95 9.08
N ASP A 353 22.96 -13.82 9.35
CA ASP A 353 23.54 -13.86 10.69
C ASP A 353 23.88 -12.45 11.25
N ASP A 354 23.49 -11.35 10.57
CA ASP A 354 23.71 -9.99 11.08
C ASP A 354 22.83 -9.72 12.33
N PRO A 355 23.43 -9.53 13.52
CA PRO A 355 22.69 -9.20 14.74
C PRO A 355 22.02 -7.81 14.69
N ASN A 356 22.39 -6.96 13.72
CA ASN A 356 21.73 -5.69 13.42
C ASN A 356 20.71 -5.80 12.27
N SER A 357 20.41 -7.02 11.80
CA SER A 357 19.39 -7.23 10.77
C SER A 357 18.07 -6.58 11.20
N PRO A 358 17.45 -5.77 10.32
CA PRO A 358 16.23 -5.04 10.65
C PRO A 358 15.04 -5.97 10.98
N HIS A 359 15.15 -7.26 10.66
CA HIS A 359 14.19 -8.32 11.02
C HIS A 359 14.17 -8.67 12.52
N GLY A 360 15.15 -8.22 13.31
CA GLY A 360 15.42 -8.72 14.67
C GLY A 360 14.40 -8.40 15.78
N ASN A 361 13.34 -7.62 15.51
CA ASN A 361 12.39 -7.16 16.54
C ASN A 361 10.94 -7.63 16.38
N ALA A 362 10.64 -8.44 15.37
CA ALA A 362 9.30 -9.01 15.20
C ALA A 362 9.12 -10.25 16.09
N PRO A 363 7.98 -10.43 16.79
CA PRO A 363 7.71 -11.65 17.54
C PRO A 363 7.83 -12.89 16.64
N ALA A 364 8.36 -14.00 17.19
CA ALA A 364 8.58 -15.23 16.43
C ALA A 364 7.30 -15.74 15.71
N SER A 365 6.14 -15.57 16.35
CA SER A 365 4.83 -15.91 15.78
C SER A 365 4.43 -15.02 14.59
N VAL A 366 4.75 -13.72 14.63
CA VAL A 366 4.52 -12.77 13.53
C VAL A 366 5.39 -13.13 12.33
N MET A 367 6.68 -13.43 12.58
CA MET A 367 7.61 -13.87 11.54
C MET A 367 7.18 -15.21 10.92
N ALA A 368 6.79 -16.18 11.74
CA ALA A 368 6.31 -17.49 11.27
C ALA A 368 5.02 -17.37 10.44
N TYR A 369 4.10 -16.50 10.85
CA TYR A 369 2.86 -16.25 10.12
C TYR A 369 3.08 -15.49 8.80
N THR A 370 3.81 -14.36 8.83
CA THR A 370 4.16 -13.57 7.64
C THR A 370 4.80 -14.46 6.57
N ARG A 371 5.76 -15.28 6.99
CA ARG A 371 6.44 -16.29 6.17
C ARG A 371 5.49 -17.27 5.51
N LYS A 372 4.51 -17.79 6.25
CA LYS A 372 3.53 -18.75 5.72
C LYS A 372 2.55 -18.11 4.75
N GLN A 373 2.08 -16.90 5.02
CA GLN A 373 1.22 -16.15 4.09
C GLN A 373 1.95 -15.87 2.77
N ASN A 374 3.17 -15.37 2.90
CA ASN A 374 4.04 -15.06 1.77
C ASN A 374 4.38 -16.30 0.94
N SER A 375 4.55 -17.48 1.55
CA SER A 375 4.83 -18.73 0.80
C SER A 375 3.81 -19.08 -0.30
N LYS A 376 2.57 -18.59 -0.21
CA LYS A 376 1.50 -18.77 -1.20
C LYS A 376 1.48 -17.71 -2.30
N LEU A 377 2.02 -16.53 -2.05
CA LEU A 377 2.20 -15.48 -3.07
C LEU A 377 3.25 -15.88 -4.12
N PHE A 378 4.15 -16.80 -3.77
CA PHE A 378 5.28 -17.23 -4.60
C PHE A 378 5.08 -18.66 -5.10
N GLY A 379 4.73 -18.80 -6.39
CA GLY A 379 4.49 -20.10 -7.02
C GLY A 379 5.77 -20.87 -7.39
N GLY A 380 6.89 -20.17 -7.61
CA GLY A 380 8.18 -20.77 -7.99
C GLY A 380 9.10 -21.04 -6.80
N SER A 381 9.96 -22.06 -6.90
CA SER A 381 10.94 -22.36 -5.84
C SER A 381 11.99 -21.26 -5.66
N ILE A 382 12.32 -20.52 -6.72
CA ILE A 382 13.30 -19.42 -6.72
C ILE A 382 12.69 -18.16 -6.07
N ASP A 383 11.46 -17.81 -6.42
CA ASP A 383 10.73 -16.69 -5.79
C ASP A 383 10.50 -16.93 -4.30
N ARG A 384 10.22 -18.19 -3.93
CA ARG A 384 10.15 -18.60 -2.53
C ARG A 384 11.49 -18.46 -1.82
N LEU A 385 12.61 -18.81 -2.47
CA LEU A 385 13.96 -18.71 -1.89
C LEU A 385 14.40 -17.27 -1.69
N GLN A 386 14.11 -16.37 -2.63
CA GLN A 386 14.47 -14.95 -2.50
C GLN A 386 13.62 -14.24 -1.44
N VAL A 387 12.34 -14.58 -1.34
CA VAL A 387 11.48 -14.07 -0.26
C VAL A 387 11.80 -14.76 1.07
N ALA A 388 12.23 -16.03 1.05
CA ALA A 388 12.73 -16.74 2.22
C ALA A 388 14.01 -16.08 2.75
N GLU A 389 14.97 -15.77 1.89
CA GLU A 389 16.18 -15.02 2.26
C GLU A 389 15.83 -13.65 2.84
N ARG A 390 14.92 -12.89 2.20
CA ARG A 390 14.40 -11.61 2.72
C ARG A 390 13.54 -11.71 3.99
N LEU A 391 13.17 -12.90 4.43
CA LEU A 391 12.40 -13.15 5.67
C LEU A 391 13.21 -13.99 6.67
N GLY A 392 14.53 -14.06 6.50
CA GLY A 392 15.46 -14.75 7.40
C GLY A 392 15.24 -16.27 7.49
N MET A 393 14.95 -16.94 6.39
CA MET A 393 14.70 -18.40 6.35
C MET A 393 15.84 -19.26 5.82
N SER A 394 16.86 -18.68 5.16
CA SER A 394 17.99 -19.46 4.66
C SER A 394 19.04 -19.60 5.76
N ARG A 395 19.02 -20.71 6.50
CA ARG A 395 20.21 -21.14 7.23
C ARG A 395 21.24 -21.55 6.19
N SER A 396 22.40 -20.89 6.16
CA SER A 396 23.52 -21.36 5.36
C SER A 396 23.85 -22.80 5.78
N THR A 397 23.60 -23.77 4.93
CA THR A 397 24.20 -25.08 5.08
C THR A 397 25.66 -24.98 4.67
N SER A 398 26.49 -24.38 5.53
CA SER A 398 27.92 -24.65 5.53
C SER A 398 28.13 -26.00 6.24
N ALA A 399 27.76 -27.08 5.55
CA ALA A 399 28.25 -28.40 5.94
C ALA A 399 29.70 -28.49 5.46
N GLY A 400 30.62 -28.50 6.43
CA GLY A 400 32.04 -28.68 6.20
C GLY A 400 32.33 -29.96 5.43
N LEU A 401 33.18 -29.82 4.43
CA LEU A 401 33.98 -30.92 3.91
C LEU A 401 35.23 -31.01 4.79
N GLU A 402 35.20 -31.93 5.76
CA GLU A 402 36.40 -32.69 6.15
C GLU A 402 36.21 -34.14 5.70
#